data_AF-A0A7W1P1S2-F1
#
_entry.id   AF-A0A7W1P1S2-F1
#
_cell.length_a   1.000
_cell.length_b   1.000
_cell.length_c   1.000
_cell.angle_alpha   90.00
_cell.angle_beta   90.00
_cell.angle_gamma   90.00
#
_symmetry.space_group_name_H-M   'P 1'
#
loop_
_entity.id
_entity.type
_entity.pdbx_description
1 polymer ?
#
loop_
_entity_poly.entity_id
_entity_poly.type
_entity_poly.pdbx_seq_one_letter_code
_entity_poly.pdbx_strand_id
1 'polypeptide(L)'
;MVTGSPTWQRNRVFKFFASLKLAVVLLAVLIIASIAGTIWESSFDAKVARAYVYGAPWFNIWLLLLVANLAVSALSRWPWKKHHTAFLITHLGIITLLIGSMIGRVWGTEGTITLFKGEPPTNRLLVDQHQLRVRDTDGIIKGYAAEFINRRPTPERAWDLGRLASGAQLSVVDYATAVEAKLNPKPLDRGGAPGVHFTIATEMMGQRLGSWVLADDAEHGSFNMGLATIELKRGTAPSTPPSGRAAISSEVDLDESIFAFAKSAEQQVAKVLKGGSTGAKVVLSQPENGNKGAVTITIGDKTWTHDVATHTEKDVPLDGSALTMRIEGYWADFRIDNGKPTSVSDQPNNPAVVVTLSGRGVPAAPAAADSHAPSTAEGESASQNRLTLFVADDGGLTYDLTSRKAGRSTGKLDLNTPLATGWADWQLTADQTMLHAEHWMDFNPMASGAPSANLPDGVRIRVQQEGPAIEQWVPAGWQIAIPTSPAPIQVAYGWKQEQLPIALELLEFEVQRNEGSDSPAGFKSTVRVTDRDGGSATGQCWMNNPFSYPGVWWRTWTGLTYKMSQASWNPENLGQSTIQILRDPGWLLKWIGSLLICTGIFMLFYLKGFRRPAAGSPASGNARRQKRELAGTAK
;
A
#
# COMPACT_ATOMS: atom_id res chain seq x y z
N MET A 1 56.60 -3.92 -43.50
CA MET A 1 56.65 -4.55 -42.16
C MET A 1 55.47 -5.49 -42.03
N VAL A 2 55.75 -6.74 -41.63
CA VAL A 2 54.85 -7.89 -41.68
C VAL A 2 53.65 -7.70 -40.75
N THR A 3 52.47 -7.39 -41.29
CA THR A 3 51.20 -7.38 -40.53
C THR A 3 50.59 -8.79 -40.54
N GLY A 4 51.25 -9.74 -39.89
CA GLY A 4 50.65 -11.03 -39.59
C GLY A 4 49.66 -10.89 -38.43
N SER A 5 48.42 -11.37 -38.59
CA SER A 5 47.47 -11.48 -37.47
C SER A 5 48.13 -12.16 -36.26
N PRO A 6 48.01 -11.60 -35.04
CA PRO A 6 48.58 -12.18 -33.84
C PRO A 6 48.23 -13.66 -33.67
N THR A 7 49.15 -14.44 -33.10
CA THR A 7 48.99 -15.90 -32.90
C THR A 7 47.73 -16.26 -32.10
N TRP A 8 47.33 -15.43 -31.13
CA TRP A 8 46.11 -15.62 -30.35
C TRP A 8 44.82 -15.56 -31.20
N GLN A 9 44.78 -14.80 -32.29
CA GLN A 9 43.62 -14.73 -33.20
C GLN A 9 43.42 -16.03 -34.00
N ARG A 10 44.47 -16.86 -34.09
CA ARG A 10 44.41 -18.15 -34.80
C ARG A 10 43.87 -19.28 -33.93
N ASN A 11 43.77 -19.08 -32.60
CA ASN A 11 43.27 -20.06 -31.65
C ASN A 11 41.81 -20.44 -31.98
N ARG A 12 41.51 -21.75 -32.00
CA ARG A 12 40.17 -22.29 -32.27
C ARG A 12 39.13 -21.78 -31.27
N VAL A 13 39.51 -21.67 -30.00
CA VAL A 13 38.64 -21.14 -28.94
C VAL A 13 38.31 -19.67 -29.21
N PHE A 14 39.30 -18.87 -29.56
CA PHE A 14 39.10 -17.46 -29.90
C PHE A 14 38.15 -17.30 -31.11
N LYS A 15 38.35 -18.09 -32.18
CA LYS A 15 37.48 -18.07 -33.36
C LYS A 15 36.05 -18.51 -33.06
N PHE A 16 35.87 -19.47 -32.16
CA PHE A 16 34.55 -19.91 -31.71
C PHE A 16 33.80 -18.76 -31.03
N PHE A 17 34.42 -18.12 -30.04
CA PHE A 17 33.83 -16.97 -29.34
C PHE A 17 33.72 -15.72 -30.21
N ALA A 18 34.52 -15.55 -31.27
CA ALA A 18 34.38 -14.45 -32.24
C ALA A 18 33.29 -14.68 -33.29
N SER A 19 32.61 -15.83 -33.29
CA SER A 19 31.73 -16.26 -34.37
C SER A 19 30.41 -15.47 -34.42
N LEU A 20 30.04 -15.00 -35.61
CA LEU A 20 28.71 -14.43 -35.87
C LEU A 20 27.60 -15.48 -35.74
N LYS A 21 27.87 -16.74 -36.12
CA LYS A 21 26.89 -17.82 -35.97
C LYS A 21 26.53 -18.06 -34.50
N LEU A 22 27.55 -18.03 -33.64
CA LEU A 22 27.35 -18.13 -32.19
C LEU A 22 26.50 -16.95 -31.69
N ALA A 23 26.82 -15.72 -32.10
CA ALA A 23 26.07 -14.52 -31.73
C ALA A 23 24.57 -14.64 -32.07
N VAL A 24 24.25 -15.08 -33.28
CA VAL A 24 22.86 -15.26 -33.75
C VAL A 24 22.12 -16.30 -32.92
N VAL A 25 22.77 -17.44 -32.60
CA VAL A 25 22.16 -18.47 -31.75
C VAL A 25 21.93 -17.95 -30.32
N LEU A 26 22.92 -17.29 -29.72
CA LEU A 26 22.79 -16.69 -28.39
C LEU A 26 21.63 -15.69 -28.32
N LEU A 27 21.54 -14.79 -29.31
CA LEU A 27 20.45 -13.82 -29.39
C LEU A 27 19.10 -14.48 -29.62
N ALA A 28 19.00 -15.47 -30.53
CA ALA A 28 17.74 -16.15 -30.81
C ALA A 28 17.18 -16.85 -29.57
N VAL A 29 18.04 -17.56 -28.82
CA VAL A 29 17.65 -18.21 -27.56
C VAL A 29 17.19 -17.18 -26.54
N LEU A 30 17.92 -16.08 -26.35
CA LEU A 30 17.55 -15.02 -25.42
C LEU A 30 16.26 -14.28 -25.80
N ILE A 31 15.98 -14.12 -27.10
CA ILE A 31 14.72 -13.54 -27.61
C ILE A 31 13.56 -14.47 -27.31
N ILE A 32 13.67 -15.76 -27.67
CA ILE A 32 12.62 -16.76 -27.41
C ILE A 32 12.37 -16.87 -25.90
N ALA A 33 13.43 -16.90 -25.09
CA ALA A 33 13.36 -16.89 -23.65
C ALA A 33 12.63 -15.66 -23.10
N SER A 34 12.97 -14.46 -23.57
CA SER A 34 12.32 -13.22 -23.16
C SER A 34 10.84 -13.21 -23.55
N ILE A 35 10.49 -13.66 -24.76
CA ILE A 35 9.08 -13.78 -25.21
C ILE A 35 8.32 -14.74 -24.30
N ALA A 36 8.88 -15.93 -24.02
CA ALA A 36 8.27 -16.89 -23.11
C ALA A 36 8.13 -16.32 -21.68
N GLY A 37 9.13 -15.59 -21.20
CA GLY A 37 9.10 -14.90 -19.92
C GLY A 37 7.98 -13.87 -19.82
N THR A 38 7.79 -13.05 -20.86
CA THR A 38 6.67 -12.08 -20.92
C THR A 38 5.31 -12.78 -20.95
N ILE A 39 5.16 -13.92 -21.63
CA ILE A 39 3.91 -14.71 -21.63
C ILE A 39 3.63 -15.28 -20.24
N TRP A 40 4.66 -15.77 -19.54
CA TRP A 40 4.49 -16.28 -18.18
C TRP A 40 4.13 -15.19 -17.18
N GLU A 41 4.72 -14.01 -17.33
CA GLU A 41 4.39 -12.83 -16.51
C GLU A 41 2.93 -12.42 -16.68
N SER A 42 2.42 -12.41 -17.91
CA SER A 42 1.02 -12.04 -18.17
C SER A 42 0.01 -13.14 -17.83
N SER A 43 0.40 -14.41 -17.91
CA SER A 43 -0.52 -15.56 -17.71
C SER A 43 -0.56 -16.07 -16.28
N PHE A 44 0.54 -15.94 -15.53
CA PHE A 44 0.66 -16.46 -14.16
C PHE A 44 0.95 -15.34 -13.18
N ASP A 45 2.20 -14.89 -13.13
CA ASP A 45 2.66 -13.85 -12.21
C ASP A 45 4.09 -13.39 -12.58
N ALA A 46 4.40 -12.13 -12.30
CA ALA A 46 5.73 -11.55 -12.54
C ALA A 46 6.83 -12.25 -11.72
N LYS A 47 6.53 -12.73 -10.50
CA LYS A 47 7.49 -13.47 -9.67
C LYS A 47 7.88 -14.79 -10.31
N VAL A 48 6.94 -15.49 -10.95
CA VAL A 48 7.19 -16.75 -11.65
C VAL A 48 8.11 -16.52 -12.84
N ALA A 49 7.82 -15.52 -13.69
CA ALA A 49 8.67 -15.18 -14.82
C ALA A 49 10.09 -14.79 -14.38
N ARG A 50 10.21 -13.99 -13.31
CA ARG A 50 11.49 -13.63 -12.72
C ARG A 50 12.25 -14.86 -12.20
N ALA A 51 11.60 -15.79 -11.51
CA ALA A 51 12.30 -16.95 -10.93
C ALA A 51 12.86 -17.90 -12.00
N TYR A 52 12.07 -18.22 -13.02
CA TYR A 52 12.41 -19.29 -13.98
C TYR A 52 13.08 -18.83 -15.27
N VAL A 53 12.90 -17.56 -15.64
CA VAL A 53 13.48 -17.00 -16.87
C VAL A 53 14.60 -16.02 -16.51
N TYR A 54 14.26 -14.80 -16.08
CA TYR A 54 15.24 -13.72 -15.94
C TYR A 54 16.24 -13.92 -14.78
N GLY A 55 15.78 -14.60 -13.74
CA GLY A 55 16.53 -14.93 -12.53
C GLY A 55 17.41 -16.16 -12.69
N ALA A 56 17.02 -17.08 -13.58
CA ALA A 56 17.51 -18.44 -13.60
C ALA A 56 18.98 -18.55 -14.04
N PRO A 57 19.74 -19.51 -13.47
CA PRO A 57 21.16 -19.68 -13.80
C PRO A 57 21.43 -19.89 -15.28
N TRP A 58 20.57 -20.63 -15.99
CA TRP A 58 20.72 -20.89 -17.42
C TRP A 58 20.66 -19.59 -18.24
N PHE A 59 19.70 -18.70 -17.96
CA PHE A 59 19.54 -17.44 -18.67
C PHE A 59 20.73 -16.51 -18.40
N ASN A 60 21.20 -16.47 -17.15
CA ASN A 60 22.39 -15.70 -16.77
C ASN A 60 23.66 -16.22 -17.47
N ILE A 61 23.82 -17.54 -17.62
CA ILE A 61 24.93 -18.15 -18.37
C ILE A 61 24.85 -17.73 -19.85
N TRP A 62 23.67 -17.76 -20.46
CA TRP A 62 23.50 -17.30 -21.85
C TRP A 62 23.82 -15.81 -22.02
N LEU A 63 23.40 -14.96 -21.09
CA LEU A 63 23.79 -13.54 -21.07
C LEU A 63 25.30 -13.36 -20.96
N LEU A 64 25.97 -14.12 -20.08
CA LEU A 64 27.42 -14.06 -19.93
C LEU A 64 28.15 -14.51 -21.20
N LEU A 65 27.66 -15.57 -21.86
CA LEU A 65 28.18 -16.04 -23.13
C LEU A 65 27.99 -15.00 -24.24
N LEU A 66 26.87 -14.26 -24.25
CA LEU A 66 26.65 -13.14 -25.16
C LEU A 66 27.66 -12.01 -24.92
N VAL A 67 27.91 -11.62 -23.67
CA VAL A 67 28.93 -10.61 -23.34
C VAL A 67 30.31 -11.06 -23.81
N ALA A 68 30.70 -12.31 -23.52
CA ALA A 68 31.97 -12.88 -23.96
C ALA A 68 32.10 -12.89 -25.49
N ASN A 69 31.04 -13.31 -26.19
CA ASN A 69 31.00 -13.31 -27.65
C ASN A 69 31.14 -11.90 -28.24
N LEU A 70 30.42 -10.91 -27.71
CA LEU A 70 30.50 -9.52 -28.14
C LEU A 70 31.91 -8.93 -27.92
N ALA A 71 32.52 -9.19 -26.76
CA ALA A 71 33.87 -8.73 -26.44
C ALA A 71 34.92 -9.34 -27.37
N VAL A 72 34.88 -10.67 -27.56
CA VAL A 72 35.81 -11.39 -28.42
C VAL A 72 35.61 -11.01 -29.90
N SER A 73 34.37 -10.85 -30.35
CA SER A 73 34.02 -10.34 -31.69
C SER A 73 34.60 -8.94 -31.92
N ALA A 74 34.54 -8.05 -30.94
CA ALA A 74 35.16 -6.73 -31.02
C ALA A 74 36.69 -6.79 -31.12
N LEU A 75 37.33 -7.65 -30.31
CA LEU A 75 38.78 -7.87 -30.31
C LEU A 75 39.28 -8.56 -31.58
N SER A 76 38.46 -9.38 -32.23
CA SER A 76 38.84 -10.11 -33.46
C SER A 76 39.24 -9.19 -34.62
N ARG A 77 38.85 -7.91 -34.56
CA ARG A 77 39.13 -6.88 -35.57
C ARG A 77 40.38 -6.06 -35.27
N TRP A 78 41.15 -6.49 -34.28
CA TRP A 78 42.44 -5.88 -33.96
C TRP A 78 43.48 -6.17 -35.05
N PRO A 79 44.30 -5.18 -35.47
CA PRO A 79 44.32 -3.79 -35.01
C PRO A 79 43.17 -2.97 -35.57
N TRP A 80 42.52 -2.19 -34.70
CA TRP A 80 41.34 -1.42 -35.08
C TRP A 80 41.69 -0.27 -36.03
N LYS A 81 40.83 -0.07 -37.03
CA LYS A 81 40.95 0.99 -38.04
C LYS A 81 39.82 2.01 -37.82
N LYS A 82 39.97 3.24 -38.34
CA LYS A 82 38.97 4.31 -38.16
C LYS A 82 37.55 3.90 -38.54
N HIS A 83 37.35 3.09 -39.59
CA HIS A 83 36.01 2.63 -39.97
C HIS A 83 35.40 1.58 -39.01
N HIS A 84 36.18 1.00 -38.09
CA HIS A 84 35.66 0.11 -37.04
C HIS A 84 35.09 0.89 -35.84
N THR A 85 35.34 2.21 -35.74
CA THR A 85 34.97 3.00 -34.56
C THR A 85 33.49 2.91 -34.21
N ALA A 86 32.58 3.10 -35.17
CA ALA A 86 31.14 3.00 -34.93
C ALA A 86 30.74 1.63 -34.37
N PHE A 87 31.24 0.56 -34.99
CA PHE A 87 31.02 -0.81 -34.53
C PHE A 87 31.55 -1.05 -33.11
N LEU A 88 32.76 -0.59 -32.80
CA LEU A 88 33.40 -0.75 -31.49
C LEU A 88 32.66 0.02 -30.40
N ILE A 89 32.23 1.25 -30.70
CA ILE A 89 31.41 2.09 -29.79
C ILE A 89 30.10 1.39 -29.47
N THR A 90 29.39 0.85 -30.47
CA THR A 90 28.13 0.11 -30.22
C THR A 90 28.37 -1.12 -29.34
N HIS A 91 29.43 -1.90 -29.59
CA HIS A 91 29.73 -3.10 -28.80
C HIS A 91 30.12 -2.74 -27.36
N LEU A 92 30.95 -1.71 -27.19
CA LEU A 92 31.30 -1.19 -25.88
C LEU A 92 30.06 -0.72 -25.13
N GLY A 93 29.12 -0.06 -25.81
CA GLY A 93 27.86 0.39 -25.21
C GLY A 93 27.02 -0.77 -24.68
N ILE A 94 26.82 -1.83 -25.48
CA ILE A 94 26.08 -3.03 -25.06
C ILE A 94 26.75 -3.69 -23.85
N ILE A 95 28.07 -3.91 -23.91
CA ILE A 95 28.83 -4.52 -22.81
C ILE A 95 28.74 -3.67 -21.53
N THR A 96 28.89 -2.36 -21.65
CA THR A 96 28.80 -1.43 -20.51
C THR A 96 27.41 -1.45 -19.87
N LEU A 97 26.36 -1.46 -20.69
CA LEU A 97 24.97 -1.56 -20.21
C LEU A 97 24.72 -2.88 -19.47
N LEU A 98 25.19 -4.00 -20.01
CA LEU A 98 25.04 -5.32 -19.39
C LEU A 98 25.81 -5.42 -18.05
N ILE A 99 27.03 -4.88 -18.00
CA ILE A 99 27.81 -4.80 -16.75
C ILE A 99 27.10 -3.92 -15.72
N GLY A 100 26.60 -2.75 -16.12
CA GLY A 100 25.80 -1.88 -15.26
C GLY A 100 24.54 -2.58 -14.73
N SER A 101 23.83 -3.33 -15.58
CA SER A 101 22.68 -4.15 -15.16
C SER A 101 23.05 -5.17 -14.09
N MET A 102 24.17 -5.88 -14.29
CA MET A 102 24.65 -6.87 -13.32
C MET A 102 25.03 -6.23 -11.97
N ILE A 103 25.72 -5.08 -12.00
CA ILE A 103 26.08 -4.34 -10.78
C ILE A 103 24.83 -3.92 -10.00
N GLY A 104 23.84 -3.33 -10.69
CA GLY A 104 22.56 -2.96 -10.09
C GLY A 104 21.79 -4.14 -9.50
N ARG A 105 21.89 -5.31 -10.13
CA ARG A 105 21.24 -6.54 -9.64
C ARG A 105 21.90 -7.11 -8.39
N VAL A 106 23.23 -7.06 -8.30
CA VAL A 106 23.99 -7.68 -7.18
C VAL A 106 24.06 -6.74 -5.96
N TRP A 107 24.19 -5.44 -6.20
CA TRP A 107 24.42 -4.45 -5.12
C TRP A 107 23.31 -3.40 -5.00
N GLY A 108 22.27 -3.48 -5.83
CA GLY A 108 21.10 -2.63 -5.72
C GLY A 108 20.27 -2.94 -4.49
N THR A 109 19.46 -1.96 -4.09
CA THR A 109 18.55 -2.05 -2.96
C THR A 109 17.19 -1.58 -3.43
N GLU A 110 16.16 -2.39 -3.23
CA GLU A 110 14.80 -2.09 -3.61
C GLU A 110 13.84 -2.68 -2.57
N GLY A 111 12.87 -1.88 -2.13
CA GLY A 111 11.87 -2.30 -1.18
C GLY A 111 10.98 -1.14 -0.74
N THR A 112 10.15 -1.38 0.27
CA THR A 112 9.21 -0.39 0.81
C THR A 112 9.37 -0.21 2.31
N ILE A 113 9.08 0.99 2.79
CA ILE A 113 8.97 1.32 4.21
C ILE A 113 7.60 1.95 4.43
N THR A 114 6.81 1.36 5.33
CA THR A 114 5.58 1.99 5.81
C THR A 114 5.91 2.84 7.03
N LEU A 115 5.49 4.10 7.01
CA LEU A 115 5.74 5.09 8.03
C LEU A 115 4.42 5.60 8.59
N PHE A 116 4.41 5.92 9.88
CA PHE A 116 3.28 6.53 10.57
C PHE A 116 3.68 7.89 11.16
N LYS A 117 2.79 8.87 11.07
CA LYS A 117 3.02 10.22 11.58
C LYS A 117 3.14 10.17 13.10
N GLY A 118 4.22 10.75 13.63
CA GLY A 118 4.51 10.77 15.07
C GLY A 118 5.30 9.55 15.58
N GLU A 119 5.56 8.55 14.74
CA GLU A 119 6.46 7.44 15.09
C GLU A 119 7.94 7.82 14.91
N PRO A 120 8.84 7.20 15.70
CA PRO A 120 10.27 7.42 15.57
C PRO A 120 10.81 6.96 14.20
N PRO A 121 11.96 7.50 13.76
CA PRO A 121 12.57 7.11 12.48
C PRO A 121 12.85 5.61 12.41
N THR A 122 12.58 5.00 11.26
CA THR A 122 12.83 3.56 10.99
C THR A 122 13.77 3.37 9.81
N ASN A 123 14.65 2.38 9.92
CA ASN A 123 15.58 1.97 8.86
C ASN A 123 15.27 0.57 8.32
N ARG A 124 14.08 0.02 8.62
CA ARG A 124 13.69 -1.34 8.24
C ARG A 124 13.03 -1.33 6.88
N LEU A 125 13.76 -1.78 5.86
CA LEU A 125 13.26 -1.95 4.51
C LEU A 125 12.59 -3.33 4.37
N LEU A 126 11.33 -3.34 3.93
CA LEU A 126 10.66 -4.56 3.50
C LEU A 126 11.03 -4.83 2.05
N VAL A 127 11.63 -5.99 1.80
CA VAL A 127 12.02 -6.46 0.47
C VAL A 127 10.96 -7.47 -0.01
N ASP A 128 10.68 -7.48 -1.31
CA ASP A 128 9.75 -8.42 -1.96
C ASP A 128 10.34 -9.85 -2.04
N GLN A 129 10.64 -10.42 -0.89
CA GLN A 129 11.11 -11.80 -0.68
C GLN A 129 10.54 -12.32 0.64
N HIS A 130 9.97 -13.52 0.67
CA HIS A 130 9.54 -14.16 1.90
C HIS A 130 10.68 -14.87 2.64
N GLN A 131 10.67 -14.75 3.96
CA GLN A 131 11.67 -15.31 4.85
C GLN A 131 11.01 -15.91 6.09
N LEU A 132 11.50 -17.08 6.50
CA LEU A 132 11.25 -17.65 7.82
C LEU A 132 12.37 -17.19 8.76
N ARG A 133 12.01 -16.41 9.76
CA ARG A 133 12.92 -15.92 10.80
C ARG A 133 12.77 -16.77 12.05
N VAL A 134 13.90 -17.21 12.60
CA VAL A 134 13.95 -18.09 13.77
C VAL A 134 14.90 -17.48 14.78
N ARG A 135 14.41 -17.23 15.99
CA ARG A 135 15.24 -16.85 17.14
C ARG A 135 15.24 -18.03 18.11
N ASP A 136 16.43 -18.54 18.36
CA ASP A 136 16.66 -19.70 19.23
C ASP A 136 17.38 -19.26 20.53
N THR A 137 17.86 -20.22 21.32
CA THR A 137 18.58 -20.03 22.59
C THR A 137 19.87 -19.24 22.48
N ASP A 138 20.46 -19.15 21.28
CA ASP A 138 21.63 -18.32 21.00
C ASP A 138 21.30 -16.82 20.92
N GLY A 139 20.01 -16.46 20.89
CA GLY A 139 19.52 -15.09 20.76
C GLY A 139 19.71 -14.50 19.36
N ILE A 140 20.27 -15.26 18.41
CA ILE A 140 20.54 -14.82 17.05
C ILE A 140 19.29 -15.09 16.21
N ILE A 141 18.83 -14.07 15.47
CA ILE A 141 17.75 -14.22 14.51
C ILE A 141 18.33 -14.77 13.21
N LYS A 142 18.12 -16.06 12.95
CA LYS A 142 18.46 -16.72 11.68
C LYS A 142 17.32 -16.54 10.70
N GLY A 143 17.65 -16.24 9.45
CA GLY A 143 16.65 -16.01 8.41
C GLY A 143 16.84 -16.97 7.25
N TYR A 144 15.81 -17.77 6.96
CA TYR A 144 15.79 -18.77 5.90
C TYR A 144 14.88 -18.29 4.76
N ALA A 145 15.37 -18.33 3.52
CA ALA A 145 14.53 -18.01 2.37
C ALA A 145 13.36 -18.99 2.29
N ALA A 146 12.14 -18.46 2.18
CA ALA A 146 10.90 -19.22 2.19
C ALA A 146 10.08 -18.96 0.92
N GLU A 147 10.76 -19.04 -0.23
CA GLU A 147 10.20 -18.84 -1.57
C GLU A 147 9.91 -20.20 -2.23
N PHE A 148 8.64 -20.61 -2.26
CA PHE A 148 8.23 -21.93 -2.76
C PHE A 148 7.78 -21.93 -4.22
N ILE A 149 8.33 -21.04 -5.04
CA ILE A 149 8.01 -20.88 -6.46
C ILE A 149 8.40 -22.13 -7.28
N ASN A 150 9.57 -22.70 -6.98
CA ASN A 150 10.12 -23.82 -7.75
C ASN A 150 9.56 -25.17 -7.34
N ARG A 151 9.25 -25.31 -6.06
CA ARG A 151 8.79 -26.56 -5.47
C ARG A 151 8.09 -26.24 -4.16
N ARG A 152 6.84 -26.70 -4.04
CA ARG A 152 6.10 -26.65 -2.79
C ARG A 152 6.63 -27.72 -1.82
N PRO A 153 6.82 -27.40 -0.54
CA PRO A 153 7.17 -28.40 0.47
C PRO A 153 6.00 -29.37 0.67
N THR A 154 6.32 -30.65 0.91
CA THR A 154 5.34 -31.68 1.31
C THR A 154 5.89 -32.45 2.52
N PRO A 155 5.05 -33.16 3.29
CA PRO A 155 5.52 -33.97 4.41
C PRO A 155 6.57 -35.04 4.03
N GLU A 156 6.49 -35.63 2.82
CA GLU A 156 7.49 -36.60 2.35
C GLU A 156 8.76 -35.91 1.83
N ARG A 157 8.62 -34.69 1.31
CA ARG A 157 9.69 -33.92 0.70
C ARG A 157 9.79 -32.55 1.37
N ALA A 158 10.12 -32.58 2.66
CA ALA A 158 10.28 -31.38 3.46
C ALA A 158 11.46 -30.51 2.97
N TRP A 159 11.38 -29.22 3.25
CA TRP A 159 12.47 -28.27 3.08
C TRP A 159 13.29 -28.22 4.37
N ASP A 160 14.40 -28.95 4.40
CA ASP A 160 15.24 -29.00 5.59
C ASP A 160 16.02 -27.68 5.77
N LEU A 161 15.84 -27.04 6.93
CA LEU A 161 16.50 -25.79 7.31
C LEU A 161 17.70 -26.03 8.24
N GLY A 162 17.95 -27.30 8.61
CA GLY A 162 19.08 -27.71 9.42
C GLY A 162 18.79 -27.70 10.92
N ARG A 163 19.85 -27.92 11.69
CA ARG A 163 19.82 -27.98 13.15
C ARG A 163 20.01 -26.58 13.75
N LEU A 164 19.14 -26.23 14.68
CA LEU A 164 19.17 -25.00 15.45
C LEU A 164 20.12 -25.12 16.66
N ALA A 165 20.37 -24.03 17.37
CA ALA A 165 21.28 -23.96 18.53
C ALA A 165 20.76 -24.77 19.75
N SER A 166 19.44 -24.87 19.92
CA SER A 166 18.78 -25.78 20.87
C SER A 166 19.02 -27.26 20.54
N GLY A 167 19.53 -27.58 19.34
CA GLY A 167 19.66 -28.94 18.84
C GLY A 167 18.42 -29.44 18.10
N ALA A 168 17.34 -28.65 18.05
CA ALA A 168 16.15 -28.96 17.28
C ALA A 168 16.43 -28.92 15.77
N GLN A 169 15.95 -29.92 15.03
CA GLN A 169 15.90 -29.92 13.58
C GLN A 169 14.66 -29.15 13.12
N LEU A 170 14.83 -28.18 12.22
CA LEU A 170 13.75 -27.38 11.66
C LEU A 170 13.58 -27.70 10.17
N SER A 171 12.33 -27.88 9.74
CA SER A 171 11.99 -28.02 8.33
C SER A 171 10.65 -27.38 8.00
N VAL A 172 10.44 -27.02 6.73
CA VAL A 172 9.12 -26.61 6.21
C VAL A 172 8.49 -27.79 5.49
N VAL A 173 7.27 -28.16 5.89
CA VAL A 173 6.58 -29.37 5.40
C VAL A 173 5.37 -29.06 4.55
N ASP A 174 4.85 -27.83 4.60
CA ASP A 174 3.75 -27.37 3.74
C ASP A 174 3.77 -25.85 3.59
N TYR A 175 3.05 -25.35 2.58
CA TYR A 175 2.85 -23.93 2.31
C TYR A 175 1.39 -23.73 1.90
N ALA A 176 0.71 -22.71 2.40
CA ALA A 176 -0.66 -22.36 2.01
C ALA A 176 -0.72 -20.90 1.59
N THR A 177 -1.45 -20.61 0.51
CA THR A 177 -1.63 -19.24 0.00
C THR A 177 -2.59 -18.41 0.84
N ALA A 178 -3.34 -19.05 1.75
CA ALA A 178 -4.24 -18.41 2.70
C ALA A 178 -4.34 -19.28 3.96
N VAL A 179 -4.08 -18.67 5.11
CA VAL A 179 -4.19 -19.29 6.43
C VAL A 179 -5.16 -18.47 7.26
N GLU A 180 -6.25 -19.11 7.68
CA GLU A 180 -7.23 -18.53 8.60
C GLU A 180 -6.72 -18.66 10.04
N ALA A 181 -6.85 -17.56 10.79
CA ALA A 181 -6.59 -17.53 12.22
C ALA A 181 -7.92 -17.58 12.96
N LYS A 182 -8.16 -18.65 13.72
CA LYS A 182 -9.37 -18.82 14.53
C LYS A 182 -9.01 -18.72 16.00
N LEU A 183 -9.66 -17.81 16.72
CA LEU A 183 -9.50 -17.70 18.17
C LEU A 183 -9.95 -18.99 18.85
N ASN A 184 -9.04 -19.59 19.61
CA ASN A 184 -9.28 -20.78 20.42
C ASN A 184 -8.50 -20.66 21.74
N PRO A 185 -9.03 -19.89 22.71
CA PRO A 185 -8.34 -19.59 23.95
C PRO A 185 -8.05 -20.87 24.75
N LYS A 186 -6.92 -20.88 25.47
CA LYS A 186 -6.52 -22.00 26.32
C LYS A 186 -6.76 -21.67 27.80
N PRO A 187 -7.24 -22.61 28.63
CA PRO A 187 -7.45 -22.35 30.04
C PRO A 187 -6.11 -22.13 30.77
N LEU A 188 -6.09 -21.17 31.71
CA LEU A 188 -4.99 -20.88 32.63
C LEU A 188 -5.39 -21.17 34.07
N ASP A 189 -4.43 -21.55 34.91
CA ASP A 189 -4.68 -21.78 36.33
C ASP A 189 -4.95 -20.47 37.08
N ARG A 190 -4.26 -19.38 36.70
CA ARG A 190 -4.40 -18.02 37.27
C ARG A 190 -4.04 -16.97 36.22
N GLY A 191 -4.69 -15.80 36.30
CA GLY A 191 -4.44 -14.69 35.39
C GLY A 191 -5.13 -14.87 34.04
N GLY A 192 -4.77 -14.05 33.05
CA GLY A 192 -5.45 -14.05 31.76
C GLY A 192 -6.80 -13.32 31.76
N ALA A 193 -7.44 -13.31 30.59
CA ALA A 193 -8.74 -12.69 30.38
C ALA A 193 -9.86 -13.72 30.53
N PRO A 194 -11.00 -13.35 31.13
CA PRO A 194 -12.20 -14.17 31.02
C PRO A 194 -12.65 -14.33 29.57
N GLY A 195 -13.04 -15.53 29.17
CA GLY A 195 -13.50 -15.86 27.83
C GLY A 195 -14.89 -16.49 27.83
N VAL A 196 -15.68 -16.20 26.80
CA VAL A 196 -16.98 -16.82 26.56
C VAL A 196 -17.04 -17.31 25.13
N HIS A 197 -17.39 -18.58 24.96
CA HIS A 197 -17.80 -19.10 23.67
C HIS A 197 -19.31 -18.92 23.54
N PHE A 198 -19.73 -18.45 22.38
CA PHE A 198 -21.14 -18.37 22.04
C PHE A 198 -21.38 -18.92 20.64
N THR A 199 -22.59 -19.44 20.44
CA THR A 199 -23.16 -19.71 19.13
C THR A 199 -24.35 -18.78 18.92
N ILE A 200 -24.42 -18.12 17.77
CA ILE A 200 -25.62 -17.40 17.33
C ILE A 200 -26.18 -18.06 16.06
N ALA A 201 -27.48 -18.32 16.02
CA ALA A 201 -28.13 -19.02 14.92
C ALA A 201 -29.48 -18.41 14.54
N THR A 202 -29.87 -18.56 13.27
CA THR A 202 -31.23 -18.25 12.78
C THR A 202 -32.06 -19.53 12.73
N GLU A 203 -33.30 -19.45 13.17
CA GLU A 203 -34.22 -20.58 13.14
C GLU A 203 -34.77 -20.80 11.72
N MET A 204 -35.02 -19.71 10.99
CA MET A 204 -35.66 -19.77 9.68
C MET A 204 -34.69 -20.07 8.53
N MET A 205 -33.48 -19.50 8.57
CA MET A 205 -32.47 -19.63 7.50
C MET A 205 -31.39 -20.69 7.82
N GLY A 206 -31.40 -21.28 9.02
CA GLY A 206 -30.44 -22.31 9.43
C GLY A 206 -28.99 -21.85 9.46
N GLN A 207 -28.74 -20.53 9.50
CA GLN A 207 -27.39 -20.00 9.63
C GLN A 207 -26.91 -20.20 11.06
N ARG A 208 -25.65 -20.61 11.23
CA ARG A 208 -25.04 -20.84 12.55
C ARG A 208 -23.61 -20.29 12.54
N LEU A 209 -23.34 -19.38 13.47
CA LEU A 209 -22.03 -18.77 13.69
C LEU A 209 -21.61 -19.06 15.12
N GLY A 210 -20.32 -19.35 15.34
CA GLY A 210 -19.78 -19.58 16.68
C GLY A 210 -18.40 -18.97 16.81
N SER A 211 -18.15 -18.28 17.92
CA SER A 211 -16.88 -17.62 18.19
C SER A 211 -16.61 -17.53 19.69
N TRP A 212 -15.32 -17.42 20.02
CA TRP A 212 -14.88 -16.93 21.31
C TRP A 212 -14.85 -15.40 21.33
N VAL A 213 -15.09 -14.82 22.50
CA VAL A 213 -14.79 -13.43 22.85
C VAL A 213 -14.06 -13.40 24.18
N LEU A 214 -13.10 -12.48 24.33
CA LEU A 214 -12.25 -12.34 25.52
C LEU A 214 -12.43 -10.96 26.16
N ALA A 215 -12.73 -10.92 27.46
CA ALA A 215 -12.91 -9.66 28.17
C ALA A 215 -11.59 -8.87 28.20
N ASP A 216 -11.67 -7.57 27.91
CA ASP A 216 -10.52 -6.64 27.88
C ASP A 216 -9.46 -6.92 26.80
N ASP A 217 -9.77 -7.79 25.84
CA ASP A 217 -8.94 -7.96 24.65
C ASP A 217 -9.33 -6.91 23.59
N ALA A 218 -8.36 -6.13 23.10
CA ALA A 218 -8.62 -5.04 22.16
C ALA A 218 -9.09 -5.54 20.78
N GLU A 219 -8.66 -6.73 20.37
CA GLU A 219 -8.98 -7.30 19.05
C GLU A 219 -10.15 -8.29 19.13
N HIS A 220 -10.25 -9.02 20.24
CA HIS A 220 -11.19 -10.14 20.41
C HIS A 220 -12.23 -9.93 21.51
N GLY A 221 -12.33 -8.71 22.06
CA GLY A 221 -13.37 -8.34 23.03
C GLY A 221 -14.74 -8.09 22.41
N SER A 222 -14.82 -8.02 21.08
CA SER A 222 -16.07 -7.87 20.35
C SER A 222 -16.13 -8.71 19.09
N PHE A 223 -17.34 -9.19 18.77
CA PHE A 223 -17.68 -9.87 17.53
C PHE A 223 -18.67 -9.00 16.75
N ASN A 224 -18.24 -8.53 15.58
CA ASN A 224 -19.00 -7.61 14.74
C ASN A 224 -19.67 -8.36 13.58
N MET A 225 -20.99 -8.21 13.46
CA MET A 225 -21.83 -8.78 12.40
C MET A 225 -22.33 -7.70 11.43
N GLY A 226 -21.61 -6.58 11.33
CA GLY A 226 -21.96 -5.41 10.51
C GLY A 226 -23.03 -4.52 11.17
N LEU A 227 -24.28 -4.97 11.22
CA LEU A 227 -25.39 -4.21 11.82
C LEU A 227 -25.62 -4.51 13.31
N ALA A 228 -24.93 -5.54 13.83
CA ALA A 228 -25.00 -5.94 15.21
C ALA A 228 -23.61 -6.26 15.78
N THR A 229 -23.43 -6.02 17.07
CA THR A 229 -22.17 -6.29 17.77
C THR A 229 -22.43 -7.03 19.07
N ILE A 230 -21.62 -8.04 19.34
CA ILE A 230 -21.58 -8.76 20.62
C ILE A 230 -20.25 -8.42 21.28
N GLU A 231 -20.24 -7.94 22.51
CA GLU A 231 -19.02 -7.65 23.27
C GLU A 231 -19.00 -8.38 24.61
N LEU A 232 -17.81 -8.65 25.15
CA LEU A 232 -17.62 -9.23 26.48
C LEU A 232 -16.88 -8.26 27.40
N LYS A 233 -17.41 -8.08 28.61
CA LYS A 233 -16.83 -7.25 29.68
C LYS A 233 -16.76 -8.01 30.99
N ARG A 234 -15.88 -7.57 31.89
CA ARG A 234 -15.86 -8.09 33.28
C ARG A 234 -16.98 -7.48 34.11
N GLY A 235 -17.40 -8.22 35.14
CA GLY A 235 -18.37 -7.78 36.14
C GLY A 235 -19.77 -8.29 35.87
N THR A 236 -20.77 -7.51 36.26
CA THR A 236 -22.19 -7.84 36.11
C THR A 236 -22.91 -6.73 35.37
N ALA A 237 -23.92 -7.09 34.58
CA ALA A 237 -24.76 -6.14 33.87
C ALA A 237 -25.37 -5.11 34.84
N PRO A 238 -25.47 -3.82 34.46
CA PRO A 238 -26.08 -2.80 35.31
C PRO A 238 -27.52 -3.19 35.66
N SER A 239 -27.84 -3.21 36.96
CA SER A 239 -29.19 -3.51 37.48
C SER A 239 -30.19 -2.36 37.26
N THR A 240 -29.74 -1.24 36.70
CA THR A 240 -30.54 -0.05 36.46
C THR A 240 -30.05 0.59 35.16
N PRO A 241 -30.94 1.03 34.25
CA PRO A 241 -30.50 1.79 33.10
C PRO A 241 -29.71 3.01 33.62
N PRO A 242 -28.51 3.33 33.08
CA PRO A 242 -27.99 4.68 33.24
C PRO A 242 -29.13 5.59 32.80
N SER A 243 -29.58 6.45 33.71
CA SER A 243 -30.63 7.42 33.46
C SER A 243 -30.39 7.99 32.08
N GLY A 244 -31.29 7.70 31.14
CA GLY A 244 -31.29 8.38 29.86
C GLY A 244 -31.16 9.85 30.20
N ARG A 245 -30.12 10.50 29.65
CA ARG A 245 -30.05 11.95 29.62
C ARG A 245 -31.43 12.37 29.15
N ALA A 246 -32.21 12.95 30.05
CA ALA A 246 -33.45 13.59 29.68
C ALA A 246 -33.05 14.53 28.54
N ALA A 247 -33.66 14.35 27.37
CA ALA A 247 -33.66 15.39 26.37
C ALA A 247 -34.42 16.55 27.02
N ILE A 248 -33.68 17.39 27.76
CA ILE A 248 -34.17 18.66 28.20
C ILE A 248 -34.24 19.46 26.90
N SER A 249 -35.43 19.57 26.34
CA SER A 249 -35.78 20.56 25.33
C SER A 249 -35.83 21.94 26.00
N SER A 250 -34.72 22.35 26.63
CA SER A 250 -34.53 23.71 27.13
C SER A 250 -34.10 24.56 25.95
N GLU A 251 -34.72 25.74 25.80
CA GLU A 251 -34.22 26.75 24.89
C GLU A 251 -32.75 27.06 25.23
N VAL A 252 -31.88 26.91 24.23
CA VAL A 252 -30.48 27.31 24.29
C VAL A 252 -30.23 28.39 23.25
N ASP A 253 -29.13 29.13 23.41
CA ASP A 253 -28.66 29.99 22.33
C ASP A 253 -28.15 29.12 21.18
N LEU A 254 -28.80 29.22 20.03
CA LEU A 254 -28.43 28.57 18.77
C LEU A 254 -27.62 29.54 17.92
N ASP A 255 -26.58 29.02 17.29
CA ASP A 255 -25.82 29.73 16.26
C ASP A 255 -25.38 28.69 15.22
N GLU A 256 -25.88 28.80 14.00
CA GLU A 256 -25.64 27.86 12.90
C GLU A 256 -25.38 28.61 11.60
N SER A 257 -24.27 28.29 10.93
CA SER A 257 -23.96 28.81 9.60
C SER A 257 -24.25 27.74 8.54
N ILE A 258 -25.00 28.11 7.50
CA ILE A 258 -25.41 27.21 6.42
C ILE A 258 -24.93 27.78 5.10
N PHE A 259 -24.12 27.00 4.38
CA PHE A 259 -23.72 27.24 3.01
C PHE A 259 -24.75 26.64 2.05
N ALA A 260 -25.26 27.47 1.13
CA ALA A 260 -26.22 27.05 0.11
C ALA A 260 -25.71 27.40 -1.29
N PHE A 261 -25.98 26.51 -2.26
CA PHE A 261 -25.51 26.61 -3.64
C PHE A 261 -26.68 26.65 -4.60
N ALA A 262 -26.68 27.60 -5.54
CA ALA A 262 -27.80 27.73 -6.49
C ALA A 262 -27.92 26.52 -7.44
N LYS A 263 -26.78 25.95 -7.86
CA LYS A 263 -26.73 24.78 -8.77
C LYS A 263 -27.00 23.44 -8.07
N SER A 264 -26.90 23.39 -6.74
CA SER A 264 -27.11 22.21 -5.92
C SER A 264 -27.98 22.56 -4.72
N ALA A 265 -29.21 23.03 -4.98
CA ALA A 265 -30.15 23.50 -3.96
C ALA A 265 -30.51 22.45 -2.88
N GLU A 266 -30.25 21.17 -3.15
CA GLU A 266 -30.46 20.07 -2.21
C GLU A 266 -29.22 19.77 -1.33
N GLN A 267 -28.03 20.25 -1.71
CA GLN A 267 -26.75 19.94 -1.05
C GLN A 267 -26.22 21.13 -0.25
N GLN A 268 -26.91 21.51 0.81
CA GLN A 268 -26.44 22.53 1.75
C GLN A 268 -25.39 21.97 2.72
N VAL A 269 -24.46 22.80 3.17
CA VAL A 269 -23.47 22.43 4.20
C VAL A 269 -23.69 23.29 5.44
N ALA A 270 -24.17 22.67 6.52
CA ALA A 270 -24.41 23.34 7.79
C ALA A 270 -23.26 23.12 8.78
N LYS A 271 -22.92 24.14 9.56
CA LYS A 271 -21.98 24.07 10.66
C LYS A 271 -22.60 24.74 11.89
N VAL A 272 -22.83 23.94 12.93
CA VAL A 272 -23.27 24.44 14.23
C VAL A 272 -22.10 25.13 14.92
N LEU A 273 -22.26 26.40 15.26
CA LEU A 273 -21.31 27.22 16.02
C LEU A 273 -21.63 27.21 17.52
N LYS A 274 -22.92 27.18 17.89
CA LYS A 274 -23.39 27.15 19.29
C LYS A 274 -24.73 26.43 19.43
N GLY A 275 -24.93 25.71 20.55
CA GLY A 275 -26.22 25.18 21.00
C GLY A 275 -26.71 23.92 20.27
N GLY A 276 -26.79 23.94 18.95
CA GLY A 276 -27.29 22.82 18.14
C GLY A 276 -27.82 23.29 16.77
N SER A 277 -28.29 22.36 15.93
CA SER A 277 -28.87 22.72 14.63
C SER A 277 -30.22 23.41 14.81
N THR A 278 -30.49 24.41 13.98
CA THR A 278 -31.79 25.08 13.88
C THR A 278 -32.80 24.25 13.06
N GLY A 279 -32.33 23.23 12.34
CA GLY A 279 -33.16 22.44 11.40
C GLY A 279 -33.54 23.22 10.14
N ALA A 280 -32.87 24.34 9.86
CA ALA A 280 -33.17 25.17 8.71
C ALA A 280 -32.69 24.54 7.39
N LYS A 281 -33.56 24.58 6.39
CA LYS A 281 -33.20 24.36 4.99
C LYS A 281 -33.05 25.70 4.29
N VAL A 282 -31.89 25.95 3.70
CA VAL A 282 -31.54 27.21 3.03
C VAL A 282 -31.35 26.93 1.55
N VAL A 283 -32.16 27.56 0.71
CA VAL A 283 -32.09 27.43 -0.75
C VAL A 283 -31.76 28.79 -1.35
N LEU A 284 -30.74 28.82 -2.21
CA LEU A 284 -30.40 29.99 -3.01
C LEU A 284 -31.03 29.85 -4.39
N SER A 285 -31.84 30.82 -4.82
CA SER A 285 -32.37 30.84 -6.19
C SER A 285 -31.27 31.18 -7.20
N GLN A 286 -31.36 30.62 -8.41
CA GLN A 286 -30.46 30.98 -9.49
C GLN A 286 -30.60 32.50 -9.79
N PRO A 287 -29.49 33.27 -9.83
CA PRO A 287 -29.55 34.68 -10.19
C PRO A 287 -29.96 34.87 -11.65
N GLU A 288 -30.85 35.82 -11.91
CA GLU A 288 -31.36 36.16 -13.24
C GLU A 288 -31.24 37.68 -13.48
N ASN A 289 -31.02 38.09 -14.74
CA ASN A 289 -31.03 39.49 -15.16
C ASN A 289 -30.14 40.45 -14.32
N GLY A 290 -28.99 39.95 -13.82
CA GLY A 290 -28.01 40.75 -13.09
C GLY A 290 -28.30 40.95 -11.59
N ASN A 291 -29.31 40.27 -11.02
CA ASN A 291 -29.51 40.22 -9.57
C ASN A 291 -28.57 39.20 -8.89
N LYS A 292 -28.62 39.09 -7.56
CA LYS A 292 -27.84 38.10 -6.77
C LYS A 292 -28.68 36.90 -6.30
N GLY A 293 -29.90 36.75 -6.83
CA GLY A 293 -30.89 35.77 -6.37
C GLY A 293 -31.50 36.11 -5.00
N ALA A 294 -32.33 35.19 -4.51
CA ALA A 294 -32.98 35.26 -3.21
C ALA A 294 -32.66 34.00 -2.39
N VAL A 295 -32.51 34.18 -1.07
CA VAL A 295 -32.39 33.09 -0.11
C VAL A 295 -33.76 32.77 0.45
N THR A 296 -34.17 31.51 0.31
CA THR A 296 -35.36 30.97 0.97
C THR A 296 -34.94 30.08 2.13
N ILE A 297 -35.42 30.40 3.33
CA ILE A 297 -35.15 29.66 4.56
C ILE A 297 -36.44 28.97 5.00
N THR A 298 -36.39 27.67 5.20
CA THR A 298 -37.50 26.87 5.69
C THR A 298 -37.13 26.23 7.02
N ILE A 299 -37.92 26.47 8.07
CA ILE A 299 -37.77 25.83 9.40
C ILE A 299 -39.13 25.27 9.80
N GLY A 300 -39.24 23.95 9.88
CA GLY A 300 -40.54 23.27 10.02
C GLY A 300 -41.47 23.65 8.88
N ASP A 301 -42.67 24.16 9.20
CA ASP A 301 -43.67 24.58 8.21
C ASP A 301 -43.58 26.07 7.81
N LYS A 302 -42.62 26.82 8.38
CA LYS A 302 -42.45 28.25 8.11
C LYS A 302 -41.37 28.48 7.06
N THR A 303 -41.62 29.41 6.14
CA THR A 303 -40.70 29.77 5.07
C THR A 303 -40.57 31.28 4.95
N TRP A 304 -39.35 31.78 4.88
CA TRP A 304 -39.01 33.20 4.67
C TRP A 304 -38.16 33.32 3.41
N THR A 305 -38.35 34.39 2.63
CA THR A 305 -37.55 34.65 1.43
C THR A 305 -36.98 36.06 1.48
N HIS A 306 -35.67 36.18 1.32
CA HIS A 306 -34.95 37.45 1.41
C HIS A 306 -34.05 37.63 0.18
N ASP A 307 -34.08 38.81 -0.42
CA ASP A 307 -33.17 39.16 -1.51
C ASP A 307 -31.73 39.31 -1.00
N VAL A 308 -30.78 38.66 -1.69
CA VAL A 308 -29.37 38.60 -1.26
C VAL A 308 -28.73 39.98 -1.28
N ALA A 309 -28.99 40.79 -2.30
CA ALA A 309 -28.32 42.07 -2.50
C ALA A 309 -28.68 43.10 -1.41
N THR A 310 -29.90 43.03 -0.90
CA THR A 310 -30.43 43.99 0.08
C THR A 310 -30.10 43.65 1.53
N HIS A 311 -29.82 42.37 1.83
CA HIS A 311 -29.65 41.85 3.20
C HIS A 311 -28.27 41.22 3.49
N THR A 312 -27.28 41.39 2.59
CA THR A 312 -25.88 41.04 2.88
C THR A 312 -25.37 41.86 4.08
N GLU A 313 -24.74 41.19 5.05
CA GLU A 313 -24.18 41.77 6.29
C GLU A 313 -25.19 42.51 7.19
N LYS A 314 -26.50 42.21 7.06
CA LYS A 314 -27.55 42.76 7.92
C LYS A 314 -28.25 41.67 8.70
N ASP A 315 -28.54 41.96 9.96
CA ASP A 315 -29.35 41.12 10.83
C ASP A 315 -30.83 41.33 10.50
N VAL A 316 -31.52 40.26 10.11
CA VAL A 316 -32.94 40.27 9.72
C VAL A 316 -33.71 39.32 10.63
N PRO A 317 -34.67 39.81 11.44
CA PRO A 317 -35.51 38.93 12.25
C PRO A 317 -36.38 38.06 11.34
N LEU A 318 -36.49 36.76 11.65
CA LEU A 318 -37.40 35.86 10.96
C LEU A 318 -38.77 35.96 11.61
N ASP A 319 -39.73 36.63 10.96
CA ASP A 319 -41.06 36.89 11.52
C ASP A 319 -41.74 35.60 12.02
N GLY A 320 -42.14 35.60 13.30
CA GLY A 320 -42.73 34.44 13.95
C GLY A 320 -41.73 33.37 14.40
N SER A 321 -40.43 33.67 14.42
CA SER A 321 -39.35 32.89 15.01
C SER A 321 -38.57 33.74 16.03
N ALA A 322 -37.88 33.10 16.96
CA ALA A 322 -36.92 33.75 17.88
C ALA A 322 -35.50 33.84 17.28
N LEU A 323 -35.35 33.48 16.01
CA LEU A 323 -34.09 33.48 15.26
C LEU A 323 -33.97 34.71 14.37
N THR A 324 -32.74 35.18 14.23
CA THR A 324 -32.32 36.23 13.31
C THR A 324 -31.41 35.62 12.25
N MET A 325 -31.57 36.05 11.01
CA MET A 325 -30.75 35.65 9.87
C MET A 325 -29.75 36.75 9.52
N ARG A 326 -28.50 36.37 9.23
CA ARG A 326 -27.50 37.22 8.56
C ARG A 326 -26.90 36.51 7.36
N ILE A 327 -26.85 37.19 6.22
CA ILE A 327 -26.07 36.71 5.06
C ILE A 327 -24.63 37.17 5.23
N GLU A 328 -23.69 36.26 5.54
CA GLU A 328 -22.29 36.61 5.80
C GLU A 328 -21.48 36.84 4.52
N GLY A 329 -21.93 36.25 3.41
CA GLY A 329 -21.16 36.30 2.17
C GLY A 329 -21.91 35.72 0.98
N TYR A 330 -21.61 36.26 -0.19
CA TYR A 330 -22.10 35.82 -1.49
C TYR A 330 -20.94 35.76 -2.48
N TRP A 331 -20.86 34.67 -3.24
CA TRP A 331 -19.89 34.46 -4.31
C TRP A 331 -20.63 34.10 -5.60
N ALA A 332 -20.43 34.87 -6.66
CA ALA A 332 -21.10 34.65 -7.95
C ALA A 332 -20.55 33.40 -8.68
N ASP A 333 -19.25 33.15 -8.52
CA ASP A 333 -18.54 32.03 -9.11
C ASP A 333 -17.69 31.34 -8.04
N PHE A 334 -18.37 30.65 -7.14
CA PHE A 334 -17.80 30.12 -5.91
C PHE A 334 -16.67 29.12 -6.15
N ARG A 335 -15.56 29.35 -5.46
CA ARG A 335 -14.41 28.44 -5.35
C ARG A 335 -13.80 28.52 -3.95
N ILE A 336 -13.19 27.44 -3.50
CA ILE A 336 -12.30 27.46 -2.32
C ILE A 336 -10.87 27.67 -2.81
N ASP A 337 -10.22 28.74 -2.34
CA ASP A 337 -8.79 28.99 -2.54
C ASP A 337 -8.09 29.09 -1.18
N ASN A 338 -7.05 28.30 -0.96
CA ASN A 338 -6.32 28.20 0.32
C ASN A 338 -7.23 28.04 1.56
N GLY A 339 -8.30 27.24 1.44
CA GLY A 339 -9.25 26.99 2.52
C GLY A 339 -10.23 28.13 2.80
N LYS A 340 -10.28 29.18 1.96
CA LYS A 340 -11.22 30.29 2.07
C LYS A 340 -12.13 30.38 0.84
N PRO A 341 -13.41 30.75 1.01
CA PRO A 341 -14.31 30.95 -0.12
C PRO A 341 -13.98 32.25 -0.89
N THR A 342 -13.94 32.15 -2.21
CA THR A 342 -13.66 33.26 -3.15
C THR A 342 -14.56 33.18 -4.39
N SER A 343 -14.63 34.26 -5.17
CA SER A 343 -15.34 34.30 -6.46
C SER A 343 -14.31 34.39 -7.59
N VAL A 344 -14.35 33.45 -8.54
CA VAL A 344 -13.44 33.43 -9.70
C VAL A 344 -13.78 34.55 -10.69
N SER A 345 -15.07 34.89 -10.80
CA SER A 345 -15.59 35.96 -11.62
C SER A 345 -16.82 36.59 -10.96
N ASP A 346 -17.26 37.73 -11.48
CA ASP A 346 -18.52 38.37 -11.08
C ASP A 346 -19.74 37.79 -11.80
N GLN A 347 -19.53 36.84 -12.73
CA GLN A 347 -20.62 36.17 -13.43
C GLN A 347 -21.20 35.06 -12.54
N PRO A 348 -22.53 34.90 -12.46
CA PRO A 348 -23.19 33.92 -11.59
C PRO A 348 -23.08 32.47 -12.13
N ASN A 349 -21.86 32.02 -12.42
CA ASN A 349 -21.59 30.69 -12.98
C ASN A 349 -21.72 29.59 -11.93
N ASN A 350 -21.37 29.85 -10.68
CA ASN A 350 -21.53 28.92 -9.57
C ASN A 350 -21.90 29.66 -8.28
N PRO A 351 -23.11 30.23 -8.18
CA PRO A 351 -23.45 31.10 -7.08
C PRO A 351 -23.59 30.34 -5.76
N ALA A 352 -22.97 30.88 -4.70
CA ALA A 352 -23.08 30.36 -3.35
C ALA A 352 -23.29 31.49 -2.34
N VAL A 353 -23.99 31.17 -1.26
CA VAL A 353 -24.24 32.08 -0.14
C VAL A 353 -23.98 31.36 1.18
N VAL A 354 -23.53 32.10 2.19
CA VAL A 354 -23.50 31.62 3.56
C VAL A 354 -24.45 32.45 4.41
N VAL A 355 -25.26 31.74 5.19
CA VAL A 355 -26.30 32.33 6.02
C VAL A 355 -26.10 31.85 7.44
N THR A 356 -25.99 32.78 8.38
CA THR A 356 -25.93 32.48 9.82
C THR A 356 -27.30 32.72 10.43
N LEU A 357 -27.77 31.76 11.21
CA LEU A 357 -28.99 31.83 12.01
C LEU A 357 -28.62 31.85 13.49
N SER A 358 -29.02 32.90 14.21
CA SER A 358 -28.70 33.06 15.62
C SER A 358 -29.92 33.47 16.43
N GLY A 359 -30.09 32.92 17.63
CA GLY A 359 -31.20 33.26 18.54
C GLY A 359 -31.44 32.19 19.60
N ARG A 360 -32.50 32.32 20.39
CA ARG A 360 -32.88 31.25 21.35
C ARG A 360 -33.85 30.28 20.70
N GLY A 361 -33.62 28.98 20.89
CA GLY A 361 -34.54 27.95 20.42
C GLY A 361 -34.20 26.57 20.96
N VAL A 362 -35.08 25.62 20.65
CA VAL A 362 -34.84 24.20 20.92
C VAL A 362 -34.10 23.61 19.72
N PRO A 363 -32.93 22.96 19.91
CA PRO A 363 -32.20 22.32 18.82
C PRO A 363 -33.06 21.30 18.09
N ALA A 364 -33.07 21.33 16.76
CA ALA A 364 -33.69 20.30 15.95
C ALA A 364 -32.85 19.00 16.05
N ALA A 365 -33.53 17.85 16.06
CA ALA A 365 -32.85 16.57 15.86
C ALA A 365 -32.12 16.63 14.50
N PRO A 366 -30.86 16.20 14.41
CA PRO A 366 -30.09 16.32 13.18
C PRO A 366 -30.86 15.63 12.04
N ALA A 367 -31.27 16.40 11.04
CA ALA A 367 -31.66 15.82 9.76
C ALA A 367 -30.45 15.03 9.25
N ALA A 368 -30.67 13.81 8.76
CA ALA A 368 -29.62 12.98 8.21
C ALA A 368 -28.81 13.82 7.21
N ALA A 369 -27.60 14.22 7.59
CA ALA A 369 -26.68 14.85 6.68
C ALA A 369 -26.38 13.80 5.60
N ASP A 370 -26.63 14.15 4.34
CA ASP A 370 -26.02 13.45 3.21
C ASP A 370 -24.51 13.59 3.38
N SER A 371 -23.94 12.59 4.04
CA SER A 371 -22.61 12.62 4.64
C SER A 371 -21.61 12.11 3.60
N HIS A 372 -21.09 13.02 2.79
CA HIS A 372 -19.77 12.88 2.21
C HIS A 372 -18.77 13.64 3.10
N ALA A 373 -18.57 13.11 4.30
CA ALA A 373 -17.43 13.42 5.15
C ALA A 373 -16.90 12.10 5.71
N PRO A 374 -15.60 11.81 5.61
CA PRO A 374 -15.03 10.60 6.19
C PRO A 374 -15.16 10.69 7.71
N SER A 375 -15.84 9.68 8.29
CA SER A 375 -16.04 9.59 9.74
C SER A 375 -14.69 9.42 10.42
N THR A 376 -14.23 10.46 11.10
CA THR A 376 -13.33 10.30 12.24
C THR A 376 -14.12 9.63 13.34
N ALA A 377 -13.82 8.36 13.58
CA ALA A 377 -14.41 7.59 14.66
C ALA A 377 -13.92 8.15 16.00
N GLU A 378 -14.83 8.77 16.76
CA GLU A 378 -14.99 8.61 18.20
C GLU A 378 -16.30 9.29 18.64
N GLY A 379 -17.33 8.48 18.90
CA GLY A 379 -18.49 8.78 19.76
C GLY A 379 -19.55 9.78 19.28
N GLU A 380 -20.69 9.29 18.74
CA GLU A 380 -22.02 9.45 19.37
C GLU A 380 -23.17 8.75 18.58
N SER A 381 -23.68 7.69 19.20
CA SER A 381 -25.03 7.08 19.21
C SER A 381 -26.05 7.36 18.08
N ALA A 382 -26.05 6.49 17.06
CA ALA A 382 -27.30 5.98 16.45
C ALA A 382 -27.41 4.49 16.84
N SER A 383 -28.54 4.08 17.43
CA SER A 383 -28.74 2.76 18.06
C SER A 383 -28.42 1.59 17.13
N GLN A 384 -27.22 1.04 17.26
CA GLN A 384 -26.82 -0.24 16.69
C GLN A 384 -27.34 -1.37 17.58
N ASN A 385 -27.75 -2.48 16.97
CA ASN A 385 -28.09 -3.71 17.68
C ASN A 385 -26.85 -4.16 18.47
N ARG A 386 -26.93 -4.24 19.80
CA ARG A 386 -25.74 -4.44 20.64
C ARG A 386 -26.04 -5.36 21.80
N LEU A 387 -25.23 -6.39 21.98
CA LEU A 387 -25.28 -7.30 23.12
C LEU A 387 -23.97 -7.20 23.88
N THR A 388 -24.04 -6.82 25.14
CA THR A 388 -22.90 -6.82 26.06
C THR A 388 -23.08 -7.99 27.01
N LEU A 389 -22.18 -8.97 26.94
CA LEU A 389 -22.07 -10.03 27.92
C LEU A 389 -21.14 -9.56 29.04
N PHE A 390 -21.48 -9.92 30.27
CA PHE A 390 -20.72 -9.62 31.47
C PHE A 390 -20.41 -10.93 32.19
N VAL A 391 -19.13 -11.15 32.48
CA VAL A 391 -18.67 -12.31 33.26
C VAL A 391 -18.17 -11.85 34.62
N ALA A 392 -18.83 -12.34 35.67
CA ALA A 392 -18.47 -12.08 37.06
C ALA A 392 -17.30 -12.97 37.51
N ASP A 393 -16.67 -12.60 38.63
CA ASP A 393 -15.50 -13.33 39.17
C ASP A 393 -15.84 -14.78 39.58
N ASP A 394 -17.11 -15.08 39.85
CA ASP A 394 -17.62 -16.42 40.16
C ASP A 394 -17.98 -17.24 38.90
N GLY A 395 -17.82 -16.67 37.71
CA GLY A 395 -18.16 -17.28 36.42
C GLY A 395 -19.61 -17.07 35.99
N GLY A 396 -20.41 -16.34 36.78
CA GLY A 396 -21.78 -15.99 36.43
C GLY A 396 -21.84 -15.08 35.20
N LEU A 397 -22.71 -15.43 34.25
CA LEU A 397 -22.97 -14.62 33.06
C LEU A 397 -24.23 -13.77 33.21
N THR A 398 -24.11 -12.50 32.88
CA THR A 398 -25.23 -11.56 32.75
C THR A 398 -25.13 -10.82 31.42
N TYR A 399 -26.21 -10.22 30.96
CA TYR A 399 -26.23 -9.54 29.68
C TYR A 399 -26.96 -8.20 29.73
N ASP A 400 -26.59 -7.33 28.79
CA ASP A 400 -27.29 -6.10 28.43
C ASP A 400 -27.45 -6.04 26.91
N LEU A 401 -28.69 -6.22 26.46
CA LEU A 401 -29.08 -6.36 25.06
C LEU A 401 -29.89 -5.13 24.65
N THR A 402 -29.44 -4.44 23.60
CA THR A 402 -30.19 -3.38 22.93
C THR A 402 -30.56 -3.86 21.52
N SER A 403 -31.86 -3.86 21.22
CA SER A 403 -32.41 -4.13 19.90
C SER A 403 -33.21 -2.92 19.42
N ARG A 404 -33.10 -2.61 18.12
CA ARG A 404 -33.94 -1.58 17.47
C ARG A 404 -35.43 -1.88 17.57
N LYS A 405 -35.82 -3.16 17.51
CA LYS A 405 -37.24 -3.59 17.48
C LYS A 405 -37.78 -3.95 18.85
N ALA A 406 -36.96 -4.62 19.67
CA ALA A 406 -37.39 -5.16 20.96
C ALA A 406 -37.02 -4.26 22.16
N GLY A 407 -36.32 -3.14 21.93
CA GLY A 407 -35.85 -2.27 23.00
C GLY A 407 -34.65 -2.85 23.75
N ARG A 408 -34.45 -2.42 24.99
CA ARG A 408 -33.35 -2.87 25.84
C ARG A 408 -33.83 -3.93 26.84
N SER A 409 -33.04 -4.98 27.04
CA SER A 409 -33.28 -6.02 28.04
C SER A 409 -31.98 -6.38 28.75
N THR A 410 -32.06 -6.65 30.05
CA THR A 410 -30.92 -7.07 30.87
C THR A 410 -31.33 -8.28 31.71
N GLY A 411 -30.38 -9.14 32.06
CA GLY A 411 -30.69 -10.32 32.86
C GLY A 411 -29.50 -11.25 33.08
N LYS A 412 -29.78 -12.37 33.76
CA LYS A 412 -28.85 -13.49 33.88
C LYS A 412 -28.91 -14.33 32.60
N LEU A 413 -27.76 -14.81 32.14
CA LEU A 413 -27.65 -15.74 31.02
C LEU A 413 -27.14 -17.08 31.56
N ASP A 414 -27.99 -18.10 31.54
CA ASP A 414 -27.58 -19.45 31.89
C ASP A 414 -26.96 -20.15 30.67
N LEU A 415 -25.89 -20.92 30.90
CA LEU A 415 -25.21 -21.66 29.83
C LEU A 415 -26.17 -22.61 29.10
N ASN A 416 -25.95 -22.76 27.80
CA ASN A 416 -26.74 -23.57 26.88
C ASN A 416 -28.24 -23.19 26.79
N THR A 417 -28.61 -22.01 27.29
CA THR A 417 -29.98 -21.48 27.18
C THR A 417 -30.04 -20.44 26.06
N PRO A 418 -30.94 -20.57 25.08
CA PRO A 418 -31.08 -19.59 24.00
C PRO A 418 -31.62 -18.25 24.50
N LEU A 419 -30.93 -17.17 24.13
CA LEU A 419 -31.34 -15.77 24.31
C LEU A 419 -31.84 -15.21 22.98
N ALA A 420 -33.13 -14.84 22.92
CA ALA A 420 -33.68 -14.13 21.77
C ALA A 420 -33.11 -12.71 21.70
N THR A 421 -32.35 -12.43 20.65
CA THR A 421 -31.65 -11.13 20.50
C THR A 421 -32.57 -9.98 20.07
N GLY A 422 -33.73 -10.31 19.49
CA GLY A 422 -34.59 -9.32 18.84
C GLY A 422 -33.98 -8.69 17.59
N TRP A 423 -32.86 -9.24 17.08
CA TRP A 423 -32.27 -8.89 15.80
C TRP A 423 -32.79 -9.90 14.77
N ALA A 424 -33.91 -9.60 14.10
CA ALA A 424 -34.64 -10.59 13.30
C ALA A 424 -34.95 -11.87 14.10
N ASP A 425 -34.57 -13.06 13.63
CA ASP A 425 -34.76 -14.37 14.26
C ASP A 425 -33.48 -14.96 14.88
N TRP A 426 -32.45 -14.13 15.10
CA TRP A 426 -31.19 -14.58 15.69
C TRP A 426 -31.36 -14.92 17.19
N GLN A 427 -30.91 -16.12 17.57
CA GLN A 427 -30.83 -16.59 18.95
C GLN A 427 -29.38 -16.87 19.32
N LEU A 428 -28.94 -16.31 20.45
CA LEU A 428 -27.60 -16.52 20.98
C LEU A 428 -27.61 -17.53 22.11
N THR A 429 -26.65 -18.45 22.12
CA THR A 429 -26.43 -19.42 23.19
C THR A 429 -24.98 -19.34 23.62
N ALA A 430 -24.72 -19.04 24.90
CA ALA A 430 -23.38 -19.18 25.48
C ALA A 430 -23.23 -20.62 25.97
N ASP A 431 -22.25 -21.36 25.48
CA ASP A 431 -22.06 -22.79 25.73
C ASP A 431 -20.83 -23.07 26.60
N GLN A 432 -19.83 -22.17 26.61
CA GLN A 432 -18.62 -22.33 27.42
C GLN A 432 -18.13 -21.00 28.02
N THR A 433 -17.63 -21.06 29.25
CA THR A 433 -16.95 -19.95 29.94
C THR A 433 -15.58 -20.38 30.43
N MET A 434 -14.64 -19.44 30.42
CA MET A 434 -13.30 -19.58 30.99
C MET A 434 -13.04 -18.34 31.85
N LEU A 435 -12.78 -18.51 33.16
CA LEU A 435 -12.45 -17.37 34.04
C LEU A 435 -11.03 -16.83 33.79
N HIS A 436 -10.15 -17.73 33.37
CA HIS A 436 -8.74 -17.48 33.13
C HIS A 436 -8.38 -18.12 31.80
N ALA A 437 -8.31 -17.32 30.74
CA ALA A 437 -7.92 -17.79 29.41
C ALA A 437 -6.66 -17.08 28.91
N GLU A 438 -5.77 -17.87 28.33
CA GLU A 438 -4.67 -17.40 27.48
C GLU A 438 -5.21 -17.19 26.06
N HIS A 439 -4.90 -16.02 25.49
CA HIS A 439 -5.18 -15.75 24.09
C HIS A 439 -4.36 -16.70 23.20
N TRP A 440 -5.05 -17.50 22.40
CA TRP A 440 -4.43 -18.45 21.49
C TRP A 440 -5.21 -18.52 20.17
N MET A 441 -4.48 -18.58 19.06
CA MET A 441 -5.03 -18.66 17.71
C MET A 441 -4.65 -20.00 17.09
N ASP A 442 -5.65 -20.71 16.59
CA ASP A 442 -5.43 -21.87 15.73
C ASP A 442 -5.32 -21.41 14.27
N PHE A 443 -4.26 -21.83 13.62
CA PHE A 443 -3.96 -21.47 12.24
C PHE A 443 -4.24 -22.64 11.31
N ASN A 444 -5.22 -22.47 10.43
CA ASN A 444 -5.67 -23.52 9.52
C ASN A 444 -5.59 -23.05 8.07
N PRO A 445 -5.06 -23.86 7.14
CA PRO A 445 -5.03 -23.52 5.73
C PRO A 445 -6.44 -23.53 5.16
N MET A 446 -6.78 -22.54 4.34
CA MET A 446 -8.07 -22.50 3.66
C MET A 446 -8.13 -23.55 2.55
N ALA A 447 -9.32 -24.14 2.36
CA ALA A 447 -9.57 -25.03 1.23
C ALA A 447 -9.40 -24.27 -0.10
N SER A 448 -8.82 -24.93 -1.11
CA SER A 448 -8.59 -24.32 -2.42
C SER A 448 -9.91 -23.86 -3.05
N GLY A 449 -10.02 -22.57 -3.36
CA GLY A 449 -11.20 -21.97 -4.01
C GLY A 449 -12.12 -21.14 -3.10
N ALA A 450 -11.87 -21.11 -1.78
CA ALA A 450 -12.55 -20.15 -0.90
C ALA A 450 -12.05 -18.72 -1.17
N PRO A 451 -12.92 -17.69 -1.07
CA PRO A 451 -12.49 -16.30 -1.23
C PRO A 451 -11.43 -15.96 -0.18
N SER A 452 -10.20 -15.75 -0.62
CA SER A 452 -9.03 -15.48 0.22
C SER A 452 -8.70 -13.99 0.31
N ALA A 453 -9.60 -13.12 -0.15
CA ALA A 453 -9.36 -11.68 -0.14
C ALA A 453 -9.09 -11.25 1.30
N ASN A 454 -7.83 -10.91 1.58
CA ASN A 454 -7.26 -10.41 2.84
C ASN A 454 -6.69 -11.42 3.85
N LEU A 455 -6.62 -12.72 3.56
CA LEU A 455 -5.92 -13.67 4.45
C LEU A 455 -4.42 -13.76 4.09
N PRO A 456 -3.51 -13.81 5.10
CA PRO A 456 -2.09 -13.99 4.84
C PRO A 456 -1.79 -15.41 4.35
N ASP A 457 -0.74 -15.56 3.56
CA ASP A 457 -0.16 -16.86 3.27
C ASP A 457 0.59 -17.40 4.51
N GLY A 458 1.03 -18.65 4.47
CA GLY A 458 1.73 -19.23 5.61
C GLY A 458 2.48 -20.50 5.29
N VAL A 459 3.37 -20.88 6.21
CA VAL A 459 4.17 -22.10 6.13
C VAL A 459 3.86 -23.03 7.28
N ARG A 460 3.82 -24.33 7.02
CA ARG A 460 3.78 -25.34 8.07
C ARG A 460 5.19 -25.78 8.37
N ILE A 461 5.65 -25.48 9.58
CA ILE A 461 6.97 -25.91 10.05
C ILE A 461 6.86 -27.24 10.79
N ARG A 462 7.94 -28.01 10.78
CA ARG A 462 8.15 -29.19 11.60
C ARG A 462 9.42 -28.99 12.41
N VAL A 463 9.29 -29.09 13.73
CA VAL A 463 10.39 -28.95 14.69
C VAL A 463 10.55 -30.27 15.43
N GLN A 464 11.75 -30.83 15.39
CA GLN A 464 12.07 -32.14 15.96
C GLN A 464 13.32 -32.03 16.85
N GLN A 465 13.18 -32.31 18.15
CA GLN A 465 14.30 -32.30 19.09
C GLN A 465 14.41 -33.66 19.79
N GLU A 466 13.79 -33.80 20.97
CA GLU A 466 13.63 -35.05 21.71
C GLU A 466 12.12 -35.27 21.95
N GLY A 467 11.56 -36.38 21.48
CA GLY A 467 10.12 -36.66 21.53
C GLY A 467 9.41 -36.52 20.18
N PRO A 468 8.07 -36.38 20.15
CA PRO A 468 7.31 -36.26 18.91
C PRO A 468 7.59 -34.95 18.17
N ALA A 469 7.56 -34.99 16.84
CA ALA A 469 7.66 -33.80 16.01
C ALA A 469 6.49 -32.84 16.31
N ILE A 470 6.80 -31.55 16.48
CA ILE A 470 5.78 -30.51 16.56
C ILE A 470 5.63 -29.92 15.16
N GLU A 471 4.41 -29.97 14.63
CA GLU A 471 4.05 -29.30 13.39
C GLU A 471 3.09 -28.15 13.64
N GLN A 472 3.41 -26.97 13.12
CA GLN A 472 2.64 -25.76 13.37
C GLN A 472 2.58 -24.89 12.12
N TRP A 473 1.40 -24.33 11.84
CA TRP A 473 1.25 -23.28 10.83
C TRP A 473 1.73 -21.95 11.38
N VAL A 474 2.54 -21.25 10.57
CA VAL A 474 3.06 -19.91 10.83
C VAL A 474 2.59 -19.00 9.68
N PRO A 475 1.51 -18.22 9.88
CA PRO A 475 1.06 -17.26 8.88
C PRO A 475 2.00 -16.06 8.77
N ALA A 476 1.95 -15.39 7.62
CA ALA A 476 2.74 -14.19 7.38
C ALA A 476 2.32 -13.06 8.33
N GLY A 477 3.30 -12.38 8.92
CA GLY A 477 3.08 -11.32 9.91
C GLY A 477 2.97 -11.79 11.36
N TRP A 478 2.85 -13.10 11.59
CA TRP A 478 2.78 -13.67 12.94
C TRP A 478 4.15 -14.14 13.43
N GLN A 479 4.36 -14.02 14.75
CA GLN A 479 5.47 -14.64 15.46
C GLN A 479 4.92 -15.64 16.46
N ILE A 480 5.35 -16.90 16.35
CA ILE A 480 4.85 -18.03 17.13
C ILE A 480 5.99 -18.63 17.95
N ALA A 481 5.71 -18.92 19.22
CA ALA A 481 6.62 -19.65 20.09
C ALA A 481 6.41 -21.16 19.94
N ILE A 482 7.47 -21.91 19.63
CA ILE A 482 7.43 -23.37 19.55
C ILE A 482 8.08 -23.96 20.80
N PRO A 483 7.35 -24.75 21.60
CA PRO A 483 7.88 -25.31 22.84
C PRO A 483 9.01 -26.28 22.51
N THR A 484 10.20 -25.93 22.98
CA THR A 484 11.47 -26.66 22.79
C THR A 484 12.29 -26.53 24.07
N SER A 485 13.26 -27.41 24.27
CA SER A 485 14.14 -27.40 25.44
C SER A 485 15.49 -26.75 25.07
N PRO A 486 16.14 -25.97 25.95
CA PRO A 486 15.70 -25.52 27.28
C PRO A 486 14.70 -24.35 27.26
N ALA A 487 14.48 -23.71 26.12
CA ALA A 487 13.58 -22.56 25.98
C ALA A 487 12.87 -22.59 24.61
N PRO A 488 11.67 -22.01 24.49
CA PRO A 488 10.93 -22.00 23.24
C PRO A 488 11.62 -21.18 22.15
N ILE A 489 11.70 -21.74 20.95
CA ILE A 489 12.14 -21.01 19.75
C ILE A 489 11.02 -20.10 19.25
N GLN A 490 11.38 -18.89 18.82
CA GLN A 490 10.44 -17.95 18.21
C GLN A 490 10.57 -18.03 16.70
N VAL A 491 9.48 -18.31 16.01
CA VAL A 491 9.44 -18.43 14.55
C VAL A 491 8.47 -17.41 13.98
N ALA A 492 8.90 -16.64 12.99
CA ALA A 492 8.08 -15.68 12.27
C ALA A 492 8.23 -15.86 10.77
N TYR A 493 7.12 -15.76 10.04
CA TYR A 493 7.11 -15.82 8.58
C TYR A 493 6.61 -14.49 8.01
N GLY A 494 7.15 -14.08 6.86
CA GLY A 494 6.70 -12.89 6.15
C GLY A 494 7.80 -12.26 5.30
N TRP A 495 7.65 -10.98 4.97
CA TRP A 495 8.60 -10.24 4.14
C TRP A 495 9.97 -10.10 4.82
N LYS A 496 11.03 -10.30 4.03
CA LYS A 496 12.41 -10.10 4.42
C LYS A 496 12.61 -8.64 4.81
N GLN A 497 13.21 -8.43 5.98
CA GLN A 497 13.57 -7.12 6.49
C GLN A 497 15.07 -6.89 6.35
N GLU A 498 15.45 -5.83 5.66
CA GLU A 498 16.84 -5.38 5.56
C GLU A 498 17.02 -4.05 6.30
N GLN A 499 18.11 -3.93 7.06
CA GLN A 499 18.44 -2.68 7.74
C GLN A 499 19.23 -1.76 6.81
N LEU A 500 18.69 -0.57 6.59
CA LEU A 500 19.36 0.46 5.82
C LEU A 500 20.38 1.24 6.68
N PRO A 501 21.39 1.84 6.04
CA PRO A 501 22.28 2.81 6.68
C PRO A 501 21.62 4.19 6.85
N ILE A 502 20.36 4.33 6.45
CA ILE A 502 19.55 5.54 6.61
C ILE A 502 18.23 5.16 7.30
N ALA A 503 17.69 6.07 8.11
CA ALA A 503 16.37 5.95 8.73
C ALA A 503 15.44 7.06 8.20
N LEU A 504 14.17 6.72 8.02
CA LEU A 504 13.13 7.62 7.53
C LEU A 504 12.09 7.88 8.63
N GLU A 505 11.61 9.11 8.70
CA GLU A 505 10.54 9.58 9.57
C GLU A 505 9.50 10.32 8.72
N LEU A 506 8.22 10.03 8.94
CA LEU A 506 7.13 10.75 8.28
C LEU A 506 6.77 11.99 9.09
N LEU A 507 7.02 13.17 8.51
CA LEU A 507 6.66 14.44 9.13
C LEU A 507 5.22 14.81 8.79
N GLU A 508 4.84 14.64 7.52
CA GLU A 508 3.54 15.05 7.01
C GLU A 508 3.14 14.20 5.80
N PHE A 509 1.86 13.85 5.73
CA PHE A 509 1.24 13.21 4.59
C PHE A 509 0.03 14.03 4.15
N GLU A 510 -0.04 14.35 2.86
CA GLU A 510 -1.09 15.17 2.27
C GLU A 510 -1.74 14.41 1.11
N VAL A 511 -3.07 14.38 1.10
CA VAL A 511 -3.87 13.86 -0.01
C VAL A 511 -4.61 15.02 -0.66
N GLN A 512 -4.17 15.41 -1.86
CA GLN A 512 -4.88 16.37 -2.69
C GLN A 512 -6.11 15.67 -3.27
N ARG A 513 -7.28 16.30 -3.23
CA ARG A 513 -8.54 15.77 -3.80
C ARG A 513 -8.97 16.55 -5.03
N ASN A 514 -9.73 15.89 -5.91
CA ASN A 514 -10.35 16.54 -7.06
C ASN A 514 -11.42 17.53 -6.59
N GLU A 515 -11.52 18.67 -7.26
CA GLU A 515 -12.56 19.66 -6.95
C GLU A 515 -13.95 19.01 -7.12
N GLY A 516 -14.81 19.10 -6.09
CA GLY A 516 -16.16 18.53 -6.10
C GLY A 516 -16.25 17.01 -5.94
N SER A 517 -15.14 16.31 -5.62
CA SER A 517 -15.15 14.86 -5.37
C SER A 517 -14.18 14.46 -4.26
N ASP A 518 -14.49 13.38 -3.55
CA ASP A 518 -13.58 12.75 -2.59
C ASP A 518 -12.43 11.95 -3.24
N SER A 519 -12.39 11.91 -4.57
CA SER A 519 -11.34 11.20 -5.31
C SER A 519 -9.98 11.89 -5.15
N PRO A 520 -8.90 11.15 -4.83
CA PRO A 520 -7.57 11.73 -4.70
C PRO A 520 -7.02 12.18 -6.06
N ALA A 521 -6.61 13.44 -6.15
CA ALA A 521 -5.87 14.03 -7.28
C ALA A 521 -4.36 13.73 -7.19
N GLY A 522 -3.84 13.56 -5.98
CA GLY A 522 -2.44 13.26 -5.74
C GLY A 522 -2.16 13.06 -4.26
N PHE A 523 -1.03 12.42 -3.96
CA PHE A 523 -0.58 12.21 -2.59
C PHE A 523 0.91 12.54 -2.48
N LYS A 524 1.27 13.19 -1.37
CA LYS A 524 2.60 13.74 -1.12
C LYS A 524 3.02 13.41 0.31
N SER A 525 4.25 12.94 0.47
CA SER A 525 4.86 12.73 1.79
C SER A 525 6.05 13.64 2.00
N THR A 526 6.06 14.35 3.12
CA THR A 526 7.22 15.04 3.65
C THR A 526 7.93 14.12 4.62
N VAL A 527 9.16 13.73 4.28
CA VAL A 527 9.96 12.77 5.04
C VAL A 527 11.26 13.42 5.52
N ARG A 528 11.69 13.04 6.72
CA ARG A 528 13.04 13.29 7.22
C ARG A 528 13.86 12.03 7.10
N VAL A 529 15.06 12.16 6.56
CA VAL A 529 16.05 11.09 6.46
C VAL A 529 17.20 11.42 7.39
N THR A 530 17.65 10.42 8.15
CA THR A 530 18.85 10.50 8.99
C THR A 530 19.82 9.38 8.60
N ASP A 531 21.12 9.65 8.62
CA ASP A 531 22.16 8.64 8.41
C ASP A 531 22.87 8.27 9.72
N ARG A 532 23.75 7.25 9.65
CA ARG A 532 24.54 6.80 10.80
C ARG A 532 25.63 7.77 11.24
N ASP A 533 25.99 8.71 10.37
CA ASP A 533 27.05 9.69 10.59
C ASP A 533 26.50 11.00 11.20
N GLY A 534 25.20 11.03 11.52
CA GLY A 534 24.49 12.19 12.11
C GLY A 534 23.97 13.19 11.07
N GLY A 535 24.13 12.90 9.78
CA GLY A 535 23.55 13.66 8.69
C GLY A 535 22.03 13.55 8.68
N SER A 536 21.35 14.65 8.37
CA SER A 536 19.89 14.70 8.26
C SER A 536 19.46 15.58 7.10
N ALA A 537 18.39 15.20 6.42
CA ALA A 537 17.75 16.00 5.39
C ALA A 537 16.25 15.81 5.41
N THR A 538 15.50 16.87 5.16
CA THR A 538 14.04 16.82 4.99
C THR A 538 13.70 17.09 3.53
N GLY A 539 12.79 16.30 2.97
CA GLY A 539 12.36 16.47 1.59
C GLY A 539 10.98 15.91 1.34
N GLN A 540 10.45 16.20 0.16
CA GLN A 540 9.13 15.78 -0.26
C GLN A 540 9.24 14.76 -1.38
N CYS A 541 8.39 13.75 -1.34
CA CYS A 541 8.23 12.77 -2.42
C CYS A 541 6.75 12.64 -2.79
N TRP A 542 6.47 12.64 -4.08
CA TRP A 542 5.14 12.48 -4.66
C TRP A 542 5.24 11.84 -6.05
N MET A 543 4.11 11.73 -6.74
CA MET A 543 4.04 11.07 -8.05
C MET A 543 5.09 11.61 -9.03
N ASN A 544 5.92 10.70 -9.55
CA ASN A 544 7.04 10.96 -10.46
C ASN A 544 8.13 11.93 -9.95
N ASN A 545 8.11 12.28 -8.66
CA ASN A 545 9.03 13.23 -8.05
C ASN A 545 9.65 12.60 -6.79
N PRO A 546 10.74 11.82 -6.95
CA PRO A 546 11.39 11.15 -5.84
C PRO A 546 12.26 12.11 -5.02
N PHE A 547 12.23 11.96 -3.70
CA PHE A 547 13.22 12.57 -2.81
C PHE A 547 14.52 11.74 -2.86
N SER A 548 15.67 12.39 -2.85
CA SER A 548 16.97 11.74 -3.05
C SER A 548 17.93 12.06 -1.91
N TYR A 549 18.45 11.03 -1.24
CA TYR A 549 19.41 11.19 -0.16
C TYR A 549 20.53 10.13 -0.19
N PRO A 550 21.82 10.51 -0.02
CA PRO A 550 22.32 11.89 0.02
C PRO A 550 22.15 12.60 -1.33
N GLY A 551 21.81 13.90 -1.29
CA GLY A 551 21.48 14.71 -2.47
C GLY A 551 22.68 15.21 -3.29
N VAL A 552 23.89 14.74 -3.00
CA VAL A 552 25.11 15.19 -3.69
C VAL A 552 25.10 14.69 -5.13
N TRP A 553 25.24 15.61 -6.09
CA TRP A 553 25.04 15.33 -7.52
C TRP A 553 25.78 14.08 -8.01
N TRP A 554 27.07 13.92 -7.68
CA TRP A 554 27.86 12.77 -8.15
C TRP A 554 27.32 11.42 -7.65
N ARG A 555 26.70 11.36 -6.45
CA ARG A 555 26.06 10.14 -5.93
C ARG A 555 24.79 9.80 -6.72
N THR A 556 24.03 10.81 -7.11
CA THR A 556 22.84 10.65 -7.95
C THR A 556 23.22 10.08 -9.32
N TRP A 557 24.26 10.63 -9.96
CA TRP A 557 24.71 10.16 -11.27
C TRP A 557 25.35 8.77 -11.21
N THR A 558 26.07 8.45 -10.14
CA THR A 558 26.63 7.10 -9.90
C THR A 558 25.61 6.09 -9.41
N GLY A 559 24.39 6.52 -9.06
CA GLY A 559 23.32 5.64 -8.57
C GLY A 559 23.50 5.15 -7.12
N LEU A 560 24.38 5.80 -6.36
CA LEU A 560 24.66 5.49 -4.95
C LEU A 560 23.68 6.17 -3.98
N THR A 561 22.83 7.06 -4.48
CA THR A 561 21.78 7.75 -3.73
C THR A 561 20.55 6.86 -3.55
N TYR A 562 19.94 6.92 -2.37
CA TYR A 562 18.63 6.34 -2.12
C TYR A 562 17.56 7.29 -2.67
N LYS A 563 16.80 6.82 -3.65
CA LYS A 563 15.63 7.50 -4.20
C LYS A 563 14.40 7.00 -3.47
N MET A 564 13.62 7.91 -2.95
CA MET A 564 12.42 7.67 -2.15
C MET A 564 11.23 8.18 -2.95
N SER A 565 10.35 7.25 -3.31
CA SER A 565 9.14 7.54 -4.08
C SER A 565 7.92 7.19 -3.26
N GLN A 566 6.88 8.02 -3.36
CA GLN A 566 5.60 7.71 -2.76
C GLN A 566 4.98 6.49 -3.47
N ALA A 567 4.70 5.42 -2.73
CA ALA A 567 4.26 4.14 -3.30
C ALA A 567 2.77 3.86 -3.06
N SER A 568 2.30 3.99 -1.82
CA SER A 568 0.91 3.78 -1.45
C SER A 568 0.57 4.48 -0.13
N TRP A 569 -0.70 4.49 0.24
CA TRP A 569 -1.21 5.10 1.47
C TRP A 569 -2.46 4.35 1.94
N ASN A 570 -2.89 4.59 3.18
CA ASN A 570 -4.09 3.99 3.75
C ASN A 570 -5.27 4.99 3.75
N PRO A 571 -6.35 4.73 2.98
CA PRO A 571 -7.59 5.53 3.00
C PRO A 571 -8.20 5.78 4.37
N GLU A 572 -8.07 4.81 5.28
CA GLU A 572 -8.64 4.87 6.63
C GLU A 572 -7.70 5.55 7.63
N ASN A 573 -6.42 5.70 7.28
CA ASN A 573 -5.41 6.30 8.14
C ASN A 573 -4.53 7.29 7.37
N LEU A 574 -4.93 8.56 7.38
CA LEU A 574 -4.16 9.68 6.80
C LEU A 574 -2.85 9.97 7.54
N GLY A 575 -2.57 9.29 8.65
CA GLY A 575 -1.26 9.28 9.30
C GLY A 575 -0.28 8.28 8.70
N GLN A 576 -0.70 7.42 7.76
CA GLN A 576 0.11 6.32 7.22
C GLN A 576 0.51 6.56 5.76
N SER A 577 1.79 6.36 5.47
CA SER A 577 2.34 6.46 4.11
C SER A 577 3.38 5.37 3.85
N THR A 578 3.34 4.77 2.66
CA THR A 578 4.33 3.78 2.23
C THR A 578 5.25 4.38 1.18
N ILE A 579 6.55 4.35 1.48
CA ILE A 579 7.63 4.90 0.66
C ILE A 579 8.41 3.75 0.02
N GLN A 580 8.55 3.77 -1.31
CA GLN A 580 9.48 2.89 -2.01
C GLN A 580 10.89 3.48 -1.97
N ILE A 581 11.88 2.66 -1.66
CA ILE A 581 13.30 3.04 -1.68
C ILE A 581 14.00 2.27 -2.80
N LEU A 582 14.74 2.99 -3.64
CA LEU A 582 15.55 2.44 -4.72
C LEU A 582 16.99 2.99 -4.66
N ARG A 583 17.97 2.09 -4.70
CA ARG A 583 19.39 2.40 -4.91
C ARG A 583 19.93 1.49 -6.00
N ASP A 584 20.51 2.05 -7.06
CA ASP A 584 21.01 1.30 -8.21
C ASP A 584 22.44 1.72 -8.57
N PRO A 585 23.48 1.07 -8.00
CA PRO A 585 24.88 1.41 -8.31
C PRO A 585 25.28 1.15 -9.77
N GLY A 586 24.43 0.43 -10.53
CA GLY A 586 24.62 0.19 -11.95
C GLY A 586 24.13 1.33 -12.85
N TRP A 587 23.44 2.31 -12.29
CA TRP A 587 22.72 3.36 -13.02
C TRP A 587 23.59 4.08 -14.05
N LEU A 588 24.75 4.58 -13.64
CA LEU A 588 25.64 5.35 -14.52
C LEU A 588 26.05 4.56 -15.76
N LEU A 589 26.43 3.30 -15.57
CA LEU A 589 26.90 2.43 -16.64
C LEU A 589 25.77 2.08 -17.61
N LYS A 590 24.53 1.92 -17.12
CA LYS A 590 23.35 1.73 -17.97
C LYS A 590 23.16 2.95 -18.88
N TRP A 591 23.23 4.17 -18.35
CA TRP A 591 23.10 5.41 -19.13
C TRP A 591 24.25 5.63 -20.11
N ILE A 592 25.50 5.45 -19.68
CA ILE A 592 26.67 5.55 -20.56
C ILE A 592 26.58 4.50 -21.66
N GLY A 593 26.23 3.26 -21.32
CA GLY A 593 26.06 2.17 -22.27
C GLY A 593 25.00 2.50 -23.33
N SER A 594 23.83 2.97 -22.91
CA SER A 594 22.76 3.42 -23.83
C SER A 594 23.22 4.58 -24.72
N LEU A 595 23.89 5.59 -24.17
CA LEU A 595 24.42 6.71 -24.96
C LEU A 595 25.43 6.23 -26.00
N LEU A 596 26.33 5.30 -25.64
CA LEU A 596 27.30 4.71 -26.56
C LEU A 596 26.60 3.89 -27.66
N ILE A 597 25.55 3.13 -27.34
CA ILE A 597 24.76 2.40 -28.35
C ILE A 597 24.15 3.39 -29.35
N CYS A 598 23.43 4.41 -28.88
CA CYS A 598 22.83 5.45 -29.71
C CYS A 598 23.88 6.16 -30.57
N THR A 599 24.99 6.57 -29.95
CA THR A 599 26.10 7.24 -30.65
C THR A 599 26.71 6.34 -31.72
N GLY A 600 27.01 5.09 -31.39
CA GLY A 600 27.62 4.14 -32.33
C GLY A 600 26.72 3.83 -33.52
N ILE A 601 25.41 3.64 -33.28
CA ILE A 601 24.41 3.45 -34.34
C ILE A 601 24.31 4.71 -35.21
N PHE A 602 24.25 5.90 -34.61
CA PHE A 602 24.25 7.15 -35.35
C PHE A 602 25.49 7.30 -36.23
N MET A 603 26.68 7.02 -35.70
CA MET A 603 27.92 7.06 -36.48
C MET A 603 27.91 6.05 -37.64
N LEU A 604 27.38 4.85 -37.41
CA LEU A 604 27.31 3.80 -38.43
C LEU A 604 26.43 4.20 -39.62
N PHE A 605 25.27 4.80 -39.33
CA PHE A 605 24.29 5.14 -40.36
C PHE A 605 24.48 6.52 -40.96
N TYR A 606 24.94 7.54 -40.22
CA TYR A 606 24.90 8.93 -40.68
C TYR A 606 26.26 9.53 -41.03
N LEU A 607 27.38 8.96 -40.56
CA LEU A 607 28.71 9.51 -40.82
C LEU A 607 29.44 8.77 -41.95
N LYS A 608 29.69 9.48 -43.06
CA LYS A 608 30.30 8.93 -44.29
C LYS A 608 31.67 8.25 -44.07
N GLY A 609 32.48 8.71 -43.11
CA GLY A 609 33.81 8.18 -42.82
C GLY A 609 33.84 6.79 -42.14
N PHE A 610 32.69 6.30 -41.69
CA PHE A 610 32.55 5.04 -40.95
C PHE A 610 31.73 3.98 -41.71
N ARG A 611 31.18 4.31 -42.88
CA ARG A 611 30.54 3.35 -43.78
C ARG A 611 31.62 2.55 -44.52
N ARG A 612 31.43 1.23 -44.69
CA ARG A 612 32.29 0.46 -45.60
C ARG A 612 32.16 1.07 -47.00
N PRO A 613 33.27 1.34 -47.71
CA PRO A 613 33.17 1.71 -49.13
C PRO A 613 32.43 0.58 -49.86
N ALA A 614 31.41 0.93 -50.62
CA ALA A 614 30.64 -0.04 -51.40
C ALA A 614 31.61 -0.83 -52.27
N ALA A 615 31.54 -2.16 -52.21
CA ALA A 615 32.27 -3.02 -53.12
C ALA A 615 31.72 -2.77 -54.53
N GLY A 616 32.40 -1.92 -55.31
CA GLY A 616 32.00 -1.64 -56.69
C GLY A 616 32.19 -0.20 -57.19
N SER A 617 32.63 0.78 -56.40
CA SER A 617 33.03 2.07 -57.00
C SER A 617 34.41 1.92 -57.66
N PRO A 618 34.53 2.07 -59.00
CA PRO A 618 35.83 2.09 -59.65
C PRO A 618 36.63 3.24 -59.04
N ALA A 619 37.89 2.98 -58.71
CA ALA A 619 38.80 3.99 -58.22
C ALA A 619 38.82 5.18 -59.19
N SER A 620 38.21 6.30 -58.80
CA SER A 620 38.25 7.57 -59.55
C SER A 620 39.64 8.24 -59.51
N GLY A 621 40.70 7.47 -59.21
CA GLY A 621 42.08 7.90 -59.15
C GLY A 621 42.81 7.86 -60.50
N ASN A 622 42.37 7.03 -61.46
CA ASN A 622 43.09 6.88 -62.74
C ASN A 622 42.72 7.92 -63.81
N ALA A 623 41.53 8.54 -63.74
CA ALA A 623 41.14 9.58 -64.72
C ALA A 623 41.98 10.87 -64.60
N ARG A 624 42.53 11.17 -63.42
CA ARG A 624 43.36 12.37 -63.20
C ARG A 624 44.83 12.18 -63.59
N ARG A 625 45.28 10.92 -63.72
CA ARG A 625 46.65 10.59 -64.16
C ARG A 625 46.74 10.49 -65.68
N GLN A 626 45.75 9.88 -66.33
CA GLN A 626 45.66 9.85 -67.81
C GLN A 626 45.48 11.25 -68.44
N LYS A 627 44.72 12.15 -67.80
CA LYS A 627 44.55 13.53 -68.28
C LYS A 627 45.81 14.41 -68.13
N ARG A 628 46.78 13.99 -67.29
CA ARG A 628 48.09 14.67 -67.14
C ARG A 628 49.14 14.11 -68.10
N GLU A 629 49.08 12.84 -68.47
CA GLU A 629 49.97 12.26 -69.49
C GLU A 629 49.59 12.71 -70.91
N LEU A 630 48.29 12.81 -71.24
CA LEU A 630 47.84 13.28 -72.55
C LEU A 630 48.03 14.79 -72.80
N ALA A 631 48.26 15.58 -71.75
CA ALA A 631 48.59 17.00 -71.87
C ALA A 631 50.12 17.27 -71.92
N GLY A 632 50.95 16.23 -71.74
CA GLY A 632 52.41 16.33 -71.74
C GLY A 632 53.10 15.98 -73.07
N THR A 633 52.35 15.51 -74.07
CA THR A 633 52.88 15.05 -75.37
C THR A 633 52.37 15.87 -76.56
N ALA A 634 51.89 17.09 -76.35
CA ALA A 634 51.65 18.06 -77.41
C ALA A 634 52.57 19.28 -77.21
N LYS A 635 53.82 19.11 -77.60
CA LYS A 635 54.74 20.21 -77.92
C LYS A 635 55.70 19.76 -79.01
#